data_AF-A0A060HF51-F1
#
_entry.id   AF-A0A060HF51-F1
#
_cell.length_a   1.000
_cell.length_b   1.000
_cell.length_c   1.000
_cell.angle_alpha   90.00
_cell.angle_beta   90.00
_cell.angle_gamma   90.00
#
_symmetry.space_group_name_H-M   'P 1'
#
loop_
_entity.id
_entity.type
_entity.pdbx_description
1 polymer ?
#
loop_
_entity_poly.entity_id
_entity_poly.type
_entity_poly.pdbx_seq_one_letter_code
_entity_poly.pdbx_strand_id
1 'polypeptide(L)'
;MALALAQSKQHRPLDRVGITQDKADMVRLLEELRAQIDAYNAAVAQINRRITDFKQTLAESTPAALEASIATLEACIVRQSAEVVQAITMYQAAKAKKEQLEREKKNVRAALDARLPDLLSVYASKINQFLRDFGAAFSIKELQQSMQGGTMRASYVLQLRGKKVALGRRTDSDPGFHSVLSEGDKRTLALAFFLARLYVTPDALVGKSVVLDDPMCSFDMTRRNRTMESIAALVNQGVQVVVLSHDAYFLRDLRDLLADARYNKVSVNVHHIKRTKNNDSQIVSDVDLDSICQSPYMLRYAQVVAFVSGTYEGTLQEVASALRPLVEGFLKHRFAPPLLRQDLSLGQMISAIRKATHDSPLVLAKPYVDTLEKLNAFLVQSHHDDSKSFSPINDGQLRQYAQIALELIYGGSLPH
;
A
#
# COMPACT_ATOMS: atom_id res chain seq x y z
N MET A 1 -17.46 -78.58 -105.41
CA MET A 1 -17.37 -78.08 -106.80
C MET A 1 -16.01 -77.41 -107.08
N ALA A 2 -15.59 -76.41 -106.30
CA ALA A 2 -14.32 -75.71 -106.51
C ALA A 2 -13.06 -76.58 -106.46
N LEU A 3 -12.97 -77.49 -105.48
CA LEU A 3 -11.86 -78.42 -105.34
C LEU A 3 -11.74 -79.38 -106.54
N ALA A 4 -12.87 -79.84 -107.08
CA ALA A 4 -12.90 -80.74 -108.23
C ALA A 4 -12.48 -80.03 -109.54
N LEU A 5 -12.85 -78.76 -109.71
CA LEU A 5 -12.39 -77.93 -110.84
C LEU A 5 -10.90 -77.61 -110.73
N ALA A 6 -10.41 -77.29 -109.53
CA ALA A 6 -8.98 -77.08 -109.28
C ALA A 6 -8.16 -78.34 -109.58
N GLN A 7 -8.61 -79.51 -109.11
CA GLN A 7 -7.97 -80.81 -109.39
C GLN A 7 -8.02 -81.16 -110.88
N SER A 8 -9.13 -80.92 -111.57
CA SER A 8 -9.24 -81.14 -113.02
C SER A 8 -8.33 -80.21 -113.83
N LYS A 9 -8.18 -78.94 -113.39
CA LYS A 9 -7.22 -77.99 -113.99
C LYS A 9 -5.77 -78.39 -113.73
N GLN A 10 -5.49 -79.00 -112.58
CA GLN A 10 -4.18 -79.50 -112.19
C GLN A 10 -3.74 -80.72 -113.04
N HIS A 11 -4.69 -81.60 -113.40
CA HIS A 11 -4.41 -82.76 -114.26
C HIS A 11 -4.43 -82.46 -115.77
N ARG A 12 -5.08 -81.37 -116.21
CA ARG A 12 -5.10 -80.91 -117.62
C ARG A 12 -4.88 -79.40 -117.69
N PRO A 13 -3.63 -78.93 -117.61
CA PRO A 13 -3.32 -77.51 -117.37
C PRO A 13 -3.70 -76.57 -118.52
N LEU A 14 -3.63 -77.05 -119.76
CA LEU A 14 -3.87 -76.24 -120.96
C LEU A 14 -5.34 -76.16 -121.36
N ASP A 15 -6.20 -77.02 -120.81
CA ASP A 15 -7.61 -77.05 -121.14
C ASP A 15 -8.41 -76.00 -120.34
N ARG A 16 -9.45 -75.44 -120.95
CA ARG A 16 -10.44 -74.63 -120.22
C ARG A 16 -11.28 -75.58 -119.36
N VAL A 17 -11.41 -75.27 -118.07
CA VAL A 17 -12.14 -76.11 -117.11
C VAL A 17 -13.19 -75.25 -116.41
N GLY A 18 -14.40 -75.78 -116.30
CA GLY A 18 -15.57 -75.09 -115.75
C GLY A 18 -16.26 -74.16 -116.74
N ILE A 19 -17.44 -73.68 -116.35
CA ILE A 19 -18.26 -72.70 -117.08
C ILE A 19 -18.30 -71.35 -116.35
N THR A 20 -18.76 -70.29 -117.02
CA THR A 20 -18.89 -68.94 -116.41
C THR A 20 -19.71 -68.96 -115.13
N GLN A 21 -20.70 -69.87 -115.05
CA GLN A 21 -21.53 -70.08 -113.87
C GLN A 21 -20.73 -70.61 -112.67
N ASP A 22 -19.77 -71.53 -112.88
CA ASP A 22 -18.93 -72.07 -111.81
C ASP A 22 -18.05 -71.00 -111.17
N LYS A 23 -17.53 -70.07 -111.99
CA LYS A 23 -16.79 -68.90 -111.50
C LYS A 23 -17.70 -67.99 -110.67
N ALA A 24 -18.91 -67.73 -111.13
CA ALA A 24 -19.89 -66.92 -110.40
C ALA A 24 -20.27 -67.57 -109.06
N ASP A 25 -20.48 -68.89 -109.03
CA ASP A 25 -20.80 -69.63 -107.80
C ASP A 25 -19.62 -69.66 -106.80
N MET A 26 -18.37 -69.77 -107.27
CA MET A 26 -17.19 -69.67 -106.39
C MET A 26 -17.03 -68.27 -105.81
N VAL A 27 -17.24 -67.23 -106.62
CA VAL A 27 -17.19 -65.84 -106.15
C VAL A 27 -18.27 -65.62 -105.10
N ARG A 28 -19.50 -66.10 -105.33
CA ARG A 28 -20.60 -66.03 -104.35
C ARG A 28 -20.25 -66.73 -103.03
N LEU A 29 -19.77 -67.97 -103.08
CA LEU A 29 -19.36 -68.72 -101.88
C LEU A 29 -18.23 -68.03 -101.11
N LEU A 30 -17.28 -67.43 -101.83
CA LEU A 30 -16.17 -66.71 -101.22
C LEU A 30 -16.64 -65.38 -100.59
N GLU A 31 -17.60 -64.70 -101.21
CA GLU A 31 -18.26 -63.51 -100.65
C GLU A 31 -19.11 -63.86 -99.41
N GLU A 32 -19.85 -64.95 -99.43
CA GLU A 32 -20.62 -65.45 -98.28
C GLU A 32 -19.70 -65.79 -97.10
N LEU A 33 -18.58 -66.47 -97.36
CA LEU A 33 -17.62 -66.85 -96.33
C LEU A 33 -16.88 -65.62 -95.77
N ARG A 34 -16.56 -64.65 -96.64
CA ARG A 34 -16.01 -63.36 -96.24
C ARG A 34 -16.99 -62.57 -95.37
N ALA A 35 -18.27 -62.54 -95.72
CA ALA A 35 -19.30 -61.90 -94.91
C ALA A 35 -19.43 -62.53 -93.51
N GLN A 36 -19.31 -63.87 -93.40
CA GLN A 36 -19.32 -64.56 -92.10
C GLN A 36 -18.08 -64.21 -91.25
N ILE A 37 -16.89 -64.15 -91.87
CA ILE A 37 -15.66 -63.76 -91.19
C ILE A 37 -15.73 -62.30 -90.72
N ASP A 38 -16.24 -61.41 -91.57
CA ASP A 38 -16.39 -59.99 -91.24
C ASP A 38 -17.39 -59.80 -90.09
N ALA A 39 -18.50 -60.55 -90.09
CA ALA A 39 -19.47 -60.54 -88.99
C ALA A 39 -18.87 -61.06 -87.67
N TYR A 40 -18.10 -62.15 -87.71
CA TYR A 40 -17.40 -62.68 -86.54
C TYR A 40 -16.37 -61.67 -85.98
N ASN A 41 -15.55 -61.10 -86.86
CA ASN A 41 -14.54 -60.11 -86.48
C ASN A 41 -15.18 -58.84 -85.91
N ALA A 42 -16.32 -58.40 -86.43
CA ALA A 42 -17.09 -57.28 -85.88
C ALA A 42 -17.59 -57.59 -84.46
N ALA A 43 -18.12 -58.81 -84.21
CA ALA A 43 -18.55 -59.24 -82.89
C ALA A 43 -17.38 -59.29 -81.88
N VAL A 44 -16.23 -59.83 -82.29
CA VAL A 44 -15.01 -59.87 -81.46
C VAL A 44 -14.52 -58.45 -81.15
N ALA A 45 -14.52 -57.55 -82.14
CA ALA A 45 -14.15 -56.15 -81.93
C ALA A 45 -15.09 -55.45 -80.93
N GLN A 46 -16.39 -55.74 -80.98
CA GLN A 46 -17.36 -55.20 -80.04
C GLN A 46 -17.14 -55.72 -78.60
N ILE A 47 -16.84 -57.02 -78.44
CA ILE A 47 -16.52 -57.61 -77.13
C ILE A 47 -15.24 -56.99 -76.57
N ASN A 48 -14.21 -56.83 -77.40
CA ASN A 48 -12.94 -56.23 -76.99
C ASN A 48 -13.08 -54.76 -76.60
N ARG A 49 -13.96 -53.99 -77.27
CA ARG A 49 -14.32 -52.63 -76.84
C ARG A 49 -14.95 -52.65 -75.45
N ARG A 50 -15.98 -53.48 -75.24
CA ARG A 50 -16.64 -53.60 -73.92
C ARG A 50 -15.68 -53.96 -72.79
N ILE A 51 -14.72 -54.85 -73.05
CA ILE A 51 -13.68 -55.23 -72.08
C ILE A 51 -12.74 -54.05 -71.81
N THR A 52 -12.33 -53.33 -72.85
CA THR A 52 -11.43 -52.16 -72.73
C THR A 52 -12.10 -51.04 -71.95
N ASP A 53 -13.35 -50.71 -72.28
CA ASP A 53 -14.14 -49.67 -71.61
C ASP A 53 -14.30 -50.00 -70.12
N PHE A 54 -14.60 -51.26 -69.78
CA PHE A 54 -14.70 -51.71 -68.39
C PHE A 54 -13.37 -51.62 -67.64
N LYS A 55 -12.25 -51.99 -68.29
CA LYS A 55 -10.91 -51.84 -67.69
C LYS A 55 -10.54 -50.37 -67.44
N GLN A 56 -10.98 -49.45 -68.29
CA GLN A 56 -10.80 -48.01 -68.05
C GLN A 56 -11.57 -47.54 -66.81
N THR A 57 -12.82 -47.98 -66.62
CA THR A 57 -13.58 -47.63 -65.40
C THR A 57 -12.93 -48.13 -64.09
N LEU A 58 -12.21 -49.26 -64.14
CA LEU A 58 -11.43 -49.76 -63.00
C LEU A 58 -10.11 -49.00 -62.77
N ALA A 59 -9.53 -48.41 -63.82
CA ALA A 59 -8.29 -47.64 -63.73
C ALA A 59 -8.51 -46.24 -63.10
N GLU A 60 -9.74 -45.72 -63.13
CA GLU A 60 -10.10 -44.43 -62.55
C GLU A 60 -10.23 -44.44 -61.02
N SER A 61 -10.44 -45.62 -60.40
CA SER A 61 -10.56 -45.77 -58.94
C SER A 61 -9.51 -46.73 -58.40
N THR A 62 -8.34 -46.19 -58.04
CA THR A 62 -7.28 -46.99 -57.40
C THR A 62 -7.72 -47.43 -56.00
N PRO A 63 -7.26 -48.60 -55.50
CA PRO A 63 -7.52 -49.02 -54.13
C PRO A 63 -7.17 -47.95 -53.09
N ALA A 64 -6.07 -47.20 -53.32
CA ALA A 64 -5.67 -46.09 -52.48
C ALA A 64 -6.67 -44.91 -52.47
N ALA A 65 -7.29 -44.59 -53.61
CA ALA A 65 -8.32 -43.55 -53.68
C ALA A 65 -9.60 -43.96 -52.93
N LEU A 66 -9.97 -45.25 -53.01
CA LEU A 66 -11.10 -45.80 -52.27
C LEU A 66 -10.82 -45.86 -50.76
N GLU A 67 -9.63 -46.29 -50.34
CA GLU A 67 -9.20 -46.28 -48.94
C GLU A 67 -9.19 -44.85 -48.36
N ALA A 68 -8.72 -43.86 -49.11
CA ALA A 68 -8.78 -42.46 -48.71
C ALA A 68 -10.23 -41.97 -48.58
N SER A 69 -11.13 -42.40 -49.48
CA SER A 69 -12.55 -42.08 -49.41
C SER A 69 -13.22 -42.72 -48.19
N ILE A 70 -12.91 -43.99 -47.89
CA ILE A 70 -13.37 -44.70 -46.70
C ILE A 70 -12.88 -43.99 -45.44
N ALA A 71 -11.59 -43.67 -45.34
CA ALA A 71 -11.04 -42.93 -44.19
C ALA A 71 -11.72 -41.56 -44.01
N THR A 72 -12.07 -40.88 -45.10
CA THR A 72 -12.82 -39.62 -45.06
C THR A 72 -14.24 -39.83 -44.53
N LEU A 73 -14.94 -40.88 -44.98
CA LEU A 73 -16.28 -41.22 -44.53
C LEU A 73 -16.30 -41.66 -43.07
N GLU A 74 -15.35 -42.51 -42.66
CA GLU A 74 -15.17 -42.93 -41.27
C GLU A 74 -14.91 -41.72 -40.35
N ALA A 75 -14.05 -40.79 -40.76
CA ALA A 75 -13.85 -39.53 -40.04
C ALA A 75 -15.13 -38.69 -39.95
N CYS A 76 -15.97 -38.71 -40.99
CA CYS A 76 -17.28 -38.05 -40.99
C CYS A 76 -18.25 -38.72 -40.00
N ILE A 77 -18.27 -40.05 -39.93
CA ILE A 77 -19.08 -40.81 -38.97
C ILE A 77 -18.62 -40.50 -37.54
N VAL A 78 -17.32 -40.58 -37.27
CA VAL A 78 -16.75 -40.27 -35.94
C VAL A 78 -17.05 -38.82 -35.56
N ARG A 79 -16.98 -37.87 -36.50
CA ARG A 79 -17.35 -36.46 -36.27
C ARG A 79 -18.80 -36.27 -35.85
N GLN A 80 -19.70 -37.14 -36.30
CA GLN A 80 -21.12 -37.14 -35.94
C GLN A 80 -21.41 -37.94 -34.66
N SER A 81 -20.43 -38.61 -34.06
CA SER A 81 -20.61 -39.28 -32.78
C SER A 81 -21.03 -38.28 -31.71
N ALA A 82 -21.80 -38.76 -30.73
CA ALA A 82 -22.32 -37.91 -29.66
C ALA A 82 -21.17 -37.23 -28.88
N GLU A 83 -20.05 -37.93 -28.64
CA GLU A 83 -18.91 -37.38 -27.92
C GLU A 83 -18.24 -36.22 -28.68
N VAL A 84 -18.03 -36.39 -30.00
CA VAL A 84 -17.35 -35.36 -30.82
C VAL A 84 -18.25 -34.15 -31.02
N VAL A 85 -19.55 -34.34 -31.27
CA VAL A 85 -20.52 -33.25 -31.36
C VAL A 85 -20.59 -32.48 -30.04
N GLN A 86 -20.61 -33.17 -28.91
CA GLN A 86 -20.57 -32.53 -27.58
C GLN A 86 -19.27 -31.75 -27.38
N ALA A 87 -18.11 -32.31 -27.72
CA ALA A 87 -16.82 -31.64 -27.61
C ALA A 87 -16.74 -30.37 -28.49
N ILE A 88 -17.23 -30.42 -29.73
CA ILE A 88 -17.32 -29.26 -30.63
C ILE A 88 -18.23 -28.19 -30.03
N THR A 89 -19.39 -28.59 -29.49
CA THR A 89 -20.36 -27.68 -28.86
C THR A 89 -19.74 -27.00 -27.63
N MET A 90 -19.06 -27.76 -26.77
CA MET A 90 -18.35 -27.23 -25.60
C MET A 90 -17.23 -26.27 -26.02
N TYR A 91 -16.45 -26.62 -27.04
CA TYR A 91 -15.40 -25.75 -27.57
C TYR A 91 -15.97 -24.43 -28.11
N GLN A 92 -17.04 -24.48 -28.90
CA GLN A 92 -17.70 -23.29 -29.44
C GLN A 92 -18.26 -22.40 -28.33
N ALA A 93 -18.90 -22.99 -27.32
CA ALA A 93 -19.40 -22.27 -26.15
C ALA A 93 -18.25 -21.61 -25.35
N ALA A 94 -17.15 -22.34 -25.11
CA ALA A 94 -15.98 -21.82 -24.43
C ALA A 94 -15.31 -20.68 -25.22
N LYS A 95 -15.21 -20.82 -26.55
CA LYS A 95 -14.67 -19.79 -27.44
C LYS A 95 -15.54 -18.52 -27.41
N ALA A 96 -16.86 -18.65 -27.52
CA ALA A 96 -17.79 -17.53 -27.44
C ALA A 96 -17.70 -16.82 -26.07
N LYS A 97 -17.61 -17.60 -24.98
CA LYS A 97 -17.42 -17.06 -23.62
C LYS A 97 -16.09 -16.32 -23.48
N LYS A 98 -15.00 -16.85 -24.04
CA LYS A 98 -13.70 -16.17 -24.07
C LYS A 98 -13.79 -14.83 -24.81
N GLU A 99 -14.38 -14.82 -26.00
CA GLU A 99 -14.54 -13.60 -26.80
C GLU A 99 -15.45 -12.56 -26.12
N GLN A 100 -16.46 -13.00 -25.36
CA GLN A 100 -17.27 -12.13 -24.52
C GLN A 100 -16.43 -11.52 -23.38
N LEU A 101 -15.72 -12.34 -22.61
CA LEU A 101 -14.89 -11.88 -21.49
C LEU A 101 -13.75 -10.96 -21.94
N GLU A 102 -13.16 -11.20 -23.11
CA GLU A 102 -12.15 -10.31 -23.69
C GLU A 102 -12.74 -8.93 -24.06
N ARG A 103 -13.96 -8.91 -24.61
CA ARG A 103 -14.70 -7.66 -24.88
C ARG A 103 -15.04 -6.93 -23.58
N GLU A 104 -15.57 -7.62 -22.57
CA GLU A 104 -15.88 -7.05 -21.26
C GLU A 104 -14.63 -6.48 -20.58
N LYS A 105 -13.52 -7.24 -20.56
CA LYS A 105 -12.22 -6.79 -20.04
C LYS A 105 -11.74 -5.52 -20.75
N LYS A 106 -11.85 -5.46 -22.08
CA LYS A 106 -11.48 -4.28 -22.86
C LYS A 106 -12.35 -3.07 -22.51
N ASN A 107 -13.65 -3.27 -22.38
CA ASN A 107 -14.60 -2.19 -22.04
C ASN A 107 -14.38 -1.65 -20.62
N VAL A 108 -14.22 -2.54 -19.63
CA VAL A 108 -13.94 -2.15 -18.24
C VAL A 108 -12.60 -1.42 -18.14
N ARG A 109 -11.58 -1.87 -18.88
CA ARG A 109 -10.28 -1.19 -18.91
C ARG A 109 -10.36 0.19 -19.55
N ALA A 110 -11.07 0.33 -20.67
CA ALA A 110 -11.29 1.63 -21.30
C ALA A 110 -12.04 2.60 -20.36
N ALA A 111 -13.06 2.12 -19.64
CA ALA A 111 -13.78 2.92 -18.65
C ALA A 111 -12.89 3.35 -17.46
N LEU A 112 -12.00 2.45 -16.99
CA LEU A 112 -11.02 2.76 -15.95
C LEU A 112 -10.01 3.82 -16.43
N ASP A 113 -9.41 3.62 -17.61
CA ASP A 113 -8.40 4.52 -18.19
C ASP A 113 -8.99 5.91 -18.48
N ALA A 114 -10.29 5.99 -18.82
CA ALA A 114 -10.99 7.26 -19.01
C ALA A 114 -11.22 8.03 -17.70
N ARG A 115 -11.50 7.34 -16.58
CA ARG A 115 -11.82 7.96 -15.29
C ARG A 115 -10.60 8.26 -14.43
N LEU A 116 -9.49 7.55 -14.66
CA LEU A 116 -8.30 7.63 -13.83
C LEU A 116 -7.64 9.03 -13.80
N PRO A 117 -7.49 9.76 -14.93
CA PRO A 117 -6.90 11.10 -14.91
C PRO A 117 -7.65 12.08 -14.02
N ASP A 118 -8.98 12.08 -14.08
CA ASP A 118 -9.83 12.93 -13.24
C ASP A 118 -9.67 12.59 -11.76
N LEU A 119 -9.66 11.30 -11.44
CA LEU A 119 -9.45 10.84 -10.07
C LEU A 119 -8.06 11.27 -9.56
N LEU A 120 -6.99 11.05 -10.33
CA LEU A 120 -5.64 11.44 -9.95
C LEU A 120 -5.53 12.97 -9.79
N SER A 121 -6.22 13.76 -10.61
CA SER A 121 -6.28 15.22 -10.46
C SER A 121 -6.90 15.65 -9.12
N VAL A 122 -8.02 15.03 -8.73
CA VAL A 122 -8.68 15.28 -7.44
C VAL A 122 -7.75 14.92 -6.28
N TYR A 123 -7.08 13.76 -6.35
CA TYR A 123 -6.09 13.34 -5.36
C TYR A 123 -4.91 14.30 -5.28
N ALA A 124 -4.30 14.67 -6.40
CA ALA A 124 -3.17 15.60 -6.44
C ALA A 124 -3.54 16.97 -5.84
N SER A 125 -4.73 17.48 -6.17
CA SER A 125 -5.25 18.72 -5.59
C SER A 125 -5.40 18.63 -4.07
N LYS A 126 -6.00 17.54 -3.58
CA LYS A 126 -6.22 17.34 -2.14
C LYS A 126 -4.93 17.12 -1.36
N ILE A 127 -3.98 16.36 -1.91
CA ILE A 127 -2.65 16.17 -1.31
C ILE A 127 -1.93 17.52 -1.23
N ASN A 128 -1.94 18.31 -2.31
CA ASN A 128 -1.32 19.63 -2.32
C ASN A 128 -1.99 20.62 -1.36
N GLN A 129 -3.29 20.49 -1.11
CA GLN A 129 -3.97 21.25 -0.06
C GLN A 129 -3.36 20.91 1.31
N PHE A 130 -3.32 19.63 1.70
CA PHE A 130 -2.75 19.21 2.98
C PHE A 130 -1.27 19.58 3.12
N LEU A 131 -0.46 19.43 2.05
CA LEU A 131 0.94 19.84 2.07
C LEU A 131 1.10 21.34 2.34
N ARG A 132 0.27 22.19 1.73
CA ARG A 132 0.28 23.65 2.02
C ARG A 132 -0.16 23.93 3.45
N ASP A 133 -1.20 23.26 3.92
CA ASP A 133 -1.73 23.43 5.27
C ASP A 133 -0.66 23.07 6.32
N PHE A 134 0.10 21.99 6.09
CA PHE A 134 1.26 21.59 6.89
C PHE A 134 2.51 22.47 6.71
N GLY A 135 2.47 23.52 5.89
CA GLY A 135 3.63 24.38 5.64
C GLY A 135 4.78 23.69 4.90
N ALA A 136 4.49 22.67 4.09
CA ALA A 136 5.50 22.01 3.27
C ALA A 136 6.01 22.96 2.17
N ALA A 137 7.33 23.02 2.00
CA ALA A 137 7.97 23.81 0.95
C ALA A 137 7.94 23.14 -0.44
N PHE A 138 7.19 22.04 -0.59
CA PHE A 138 7.09 21.24 -1.80
C PHE A 138 5.64 20.84 -2.09
N SER A 139 5.40 20.47 -3.34
CA SER A 139 4.08 20.03 -3.82
C SER A 139 4.23 18.91 -4.86
N ILE A 140 3.16 18.16 -5.09
CA ILE A 140 3.05 17.22 -6.22
C ILE A 140 2.83 18.03 -7.49
N LYS A 141 3.76 17.89 -8.44
CA LYS A 141 3.67 18.53 -9.76
C LYS A 141 2.99 17.63 -10.78
N GLU A 142 3.30 16.34 -10.74
CA GLU A 142 2.79 15.34 -11.66
C GLU A 142 2.38 14.12 -10.84
N LEU A 143 1.17 13.61 -11.09
CA LEU A 143 0.67 12.36 -10.55
C LEU A 143 0.06 11.58 -11.71
N GLN A 144 0.71 10.50 -12.11
CA GLN A 144 0.39 9.74 -13.31
C GLN A 144 0.31 8.26 -13.00
N GLN A 145 -0.42 7.53 -13.84
CA GLN A 145 -0.40 6.08 -13.83
C GLN A 145 0.94 5.57 -14.37
N SER A 146 1.50 4.56 -13.74
CA SER A 146 2.64 3.80 -14.23
C SER A 146 2.34 2.31 -14.18
N MET A 147 2.86 1.57 -15.15
CA MET A 147 2.79 0.11 -15.19
C MET A 147 4.20 -0.42 -14.90
N GLN A 148 4.40 -1.00 -13.71
CA GLN A 148 5.64 -1.68 -13.36
C GLN A 148 5.33 -3.10 -12.93
N GLY A 149 5.95 -4.09 -13.60
CA GLY A 149 5.78 -5.51 -13.29
C GLY A 149 4.34 -6.02 -13.46
N GLY A 150 3.60 -5.49 -14.43
CA GLY A 150 2.20 -5.89 -14.68
C GLY A 150 1.17 -5.37 -13.67
N THR A 151 1.61 -4.61 -12.65
CA THR A 151 0.73 -3.98 -11.66
C THR A 151 0.63 -2.48 -11.91
N MET A 152 -0.60 -1.96 -11.85
CA MET A 152 -0.87 -0.53 -11.95
C MET A 152 -0.41 0.17 -10.67
N ARG A 153 0.47 1.18 -10.80
CA ARG A 153 0.94 2.03 -9.71
C ARG A 153 0.73 3.50 -10.05
N ALA A 154 0.71 4.35 -9.04
CA ALA A 154 0.81 5.80 -9.24
C ALA A 154 2.29 6.19 -9.16
N SER A 155 2.78 6.91 -10.18
CA SER A 155 4.07 7.59 -10.17
C SER A 155 3.83 9.08 -9.93
N TYR A 156 4.69 9.71 -9.15
CA TYR A 156 4.57 11.14 -8.91
C TYR A 156 5.93 11.84 -8.82
N VAL A 157 5.91 13.12 -9.19
CA VAL A 157 7.06 14.02 -9.20
C VAL A 157 6.75 15.19 -8.28
N LEU A 158 7.68 15.50 -7.39
CA LEU A 158 7.57 16.66 -6.52
C LEU A 158 8.19 17.89 -7.19
N GLN A 159 7.65 19.05 -6.89
CA GLN A 159 8.27 20.34 -7.11
C GLN A 159 8.74 20.89 -5.77
N LEU A 160 10.05 21.04 -5.62
CA LEU A 160 10.69 21.66 -4.46
C LEU A 160 11.54 22.83 -4.95
N ARG A 161 11.25 24.04 -4.45
CA ARG A 161 11.99 25.27 -4.82
C ARG A 161 12.17 25.45 -6.33
N GLY A 162 11.12 25.19 -7.09
CA GLY A 162 11.13 25.30 -8.56
C GLY A 162 11.79 24.13 -9.31
N LYS A 163 12.44 23.19 -8.63
CA LYS A 163 13.05 22.00 -9.24
C LYS A 163 12.13 20.79 -9.16
N LYS A 164 12.11 19.99 -10.23
CA LYS A 164 11.42 18.69 -10.27
C LYS A 164 12.29 17.62 -9.62
N VAL A 165 11.69 16.84 -8.73
CA VAL A 165 12.33 15.73 -8.03
C VAL A 165 11.48 14.50 -8.26
N ALA A 166 12.03 13.53 -9.00
CA ALA A 166 11.39 12.24 -9.21
C ALA A 166 11.62 11.34 -7.99
N LEU A 167 10.76 10.34 -7.80
CA LEU A 167 10.90 9.34 -6.73
C LEU A 167 12.32 8.76 -6.67
N GLY A 168 12.85 8.40 -7.85
CA GLY A 168 14.18 7.80 -8.02
C GLY A 168 14.33 6.46 -7.28
N ARG A 169 15.37 5.71 -7.62
CA ARG A 169 15.87 4.61 -6.77
C ARG A 169 17.00 5.16 -5.90
N ARG A 170 17.25 4.50 -4.77
CA ARG A 170 18.39 4.83 -3.89
C ARG A 170 19.76 4.73 -4.61
N THR A 171 19.80 4.03 -5.73
CA THR A 171 21.00 3.79 -6.55
C THR A 171 21.20 4.82 -7.66
N ASP A 172 20.25 5.72 -7.86
CA ASP A 172 20.32 6.70 -8.95
C ASP A 172 21.32 7.81 -8.60
N SER A 173 22.07 8.27 -9.61
CA SER A 173 23.05 9.37 -9.47
C SER A 173 22.39 10.73 -9.27
N ASP A 174 21.15 10.88 -9.74
CA ASP A 174 20.39 12.12 -9.64
C ASP A 174 19.72 12.27 -8.25
N PRO A 175 19.53 13.51 -7.75
CA PRO A 175 18.85 13.74 -6.48
C PRO A 175 17.42 13.20 -6.50
N GLY A 176 17.18 12.17 -5.69
CA GLY A 176 15.86 11.56 -5.50
C GLY A 176 15.24 11.94 -4.15
N PHE A 177 14.05 11.39 -3.87
CA PHE A 177 13.33 11.67 -2.62
C PHE A 177 14.14 11.37 -1.36
N HIS A 178 14.97 10.33 -1.43
CA HIS A 178 15.73 9.85 -0.29
C HIS A 178 16.77 10.87 0.18
N SER A 179 17.34 11.66 -0.73
CA SER A 179 18.39 12.65 -0.47
C SER A 179 17.86 14.09 -0.35
N VAL A 180 16.71 14.39 -0.97
CA VAL A 180 16.18 15.76 -1.05
C VAL A 180 15.22 16.11 0.10
N LEU A 181 14.46 15.15 0.61
CA LEU A 181 13.51 15.39 1.69
C LEU A 181 14.10 15.01 3.06
N SER A 182 13.89 15.88 4.04
CA SER A 182 14.13 15.54 5.45
C SER A 182 13.19 14.42 5.91
N GLU A 183 13.50 13.79 7.04
CA GLU A 183 12.62 12.77 7.63
C GLU A 183 11.24 13.35 7.97
N GLY A 184 11.20 14.57 8.52
CA GLY A 184 9.96 15.28 8.79
C GLY A 184 9.13 15.55 7.53
N ASP A 185 9.77 15.89 6.41
CA ASP A 185 9.09 16.11 5.14
C ASP A 185 8.53 14.81 4.54
N LYS A 186 9.27 13.70 4.65
CA LYS A 186 8.79 12.38 4.20
C LYS A 186 7.54 11.96 4.97
N ARG A 187 7.54 12.13 6.29
CA ARG A 187 6.37 11.82 7.11
C ARG A 187 5.19 12.76 6.86
N THR A 188 5.46 14.06 6.66
CA THR A 188 4.43 15.05 6.28
C THR A 188 3.78 14.67 4.95
N LEU A 189 4.58 14.24 3.97
CA LEU A 189 4.07 13.73 2.71
C LEU A 189 3.21 12.48 2.89
N ALA A 190 3.66 11.52 3.69
CA ALA A 190 2.90 10.31 3.98
C ALA A 190 1.55 10.62 4.64
N LEU A 191 1.51 11.53 5.62
CA LEU A 191 0.29 11.99 6.27
C LEU A 191 -0.65 12.67 5.29
N ALA A 192 -0.14 13.54 4.41
CA ALA A 192 -0.95 14.20 3.38
C ALA A 192 -1.59 13.20 2.40
N PHE A 193 -0.86 12.18 1.96
CA PHE A 193 -1.40 11.09 1.15
C PHE A 193 -2.49 10.30 1.89
N PHE A 194 -2.23 9.97 3.15
CA PHE A 194 -3.16 9.24 4.00
C PHE A 194 -4.47 10.02 4.16
N LEU A 195 -4.40 11.29 4.56
CA LEU A 195 -5.59 12.14 4.72
C LEU A 195 -6.31 12.35 3.38
N ALA A 196 -5.60 12.63 2.28
CA ALA A 196 -6.23 12.76 0.97
C ALA A 196 -7.07 11.53 0.61
N ARG A 197 -6.58 10.32 0.91
CA ARG A 197 -7.33 9.07 0.70
C ARG A 197 -8.62 9.00 1.52
N LEU A 198 -8.60 9.48 2.76
CA LEU A 198 -9.78 9.50 3.62
C LEU A 198 -10.85 10.48 3.11
N TYR A 199 -10.44 11.64 2.59
CA TYR A 199 -11.36 12.72 2.20
C TYR A 199 -11.84 12.67 0.74
N VAL A 200 -11.09 12.05 -0.18
CA VAL A 200 -11.47 12.00 -1.60
C VAL A 200 -12.51 10.90 -1.89
N THR A 201 -12.59 9.88 -1.05
CA THR A 201 -13.48 8.73 -1.28
C THR A 201 -14.79 8.92 -0.48
N PRO A 202 -15.94 9.11 -1.15
CA PRO A 202 -17.24 9.20 -0.46
C PRO A 202 -17.49 7.96 0.41
N ASP A 203 -18.11 8.15 1.57
CA ASP A 203 -18.43 7.10 2.55
C ASP A 203 -17.23 6.32 3.11
N ALA A 204 -15.99 6.68 2.74
CA ALA A 204 -14.82 5.91 3.13
C ALA A 204 -14.54 5.93 4.63
N LEU A 205 -15.22 6.78 5.39
CA LEU A 205 -15.04 6.93 6.82
C LEU A 205 -16.21 6.35 7.63
N VAL A 206 -17.34 6.03 6.99
CA VAL A 206 -18.51 5.45 7.67
C VAL A 206 -18.15 4.07 8.20
N GLY A 207 -18.31 3.88 9.51
CA GLY A 207 -18.03 2.61 10.20
C GLY A 207 -16.54 2.24 10.24
N LYS A 208 -15.63 3.18 9.98
CA LYS A 208 -14.18 2.92 10.06
C LYS A 208 -13.55 3.62 11.24
N SER A 209 -12.46 3.03 11.72
CA SER A 209 -11.56 3.62 12.70
C SER A 209 -10.25 4.03 12.03
N VAL A 210 -9.70 5.16 12.44
CA VAL A 210 -8.42 5.68 11.95
C VAL A 210 -7.39 5.55 13.07
N VAL A 211 -6.31 4.81 12.82
CA VAL A 211 -5.19 4.69 13.76
C VAL A 211 -4.02 5.49 13.23
N LEU A 212 -3.50 6.39 14.06
CA LEU A 212 -2.34 7.22 13.76
C LEU A 212 -1.21 6.87 14.72
N ASP A 213 -0.16 6.25 14.18
CA ASP A 213 1.04 5.92 14.95
C ASP A 213 2.08 7.03 14.79
N ASP A 214 2.32 7.73 15.89
CA ASP A 214 3.20 8.90 16.04
C ASP A 214 3.02 9.93 14.91
N PRO A 215 1.82 10.55 14.80
CA PRO A 215 1.53 11.50 13.70
C PRO A 215 2.39 12.77 13.78
N MET A 216 3.06 13.00 14.91
CA MET A 216 4.00 14.10 15.10
C MET A 216 5.38 13.75 14.57
N CYS A 217 5.88 14.61 13.69
CA CYS A 217 7.07 14.32 12.90
C CYS A 217 8.14 15.42 12.97
N SER A 218 7.84 16.54 13.62
CA SER A 218 8.68 17.74 13.66
C SER A 218 8.41 18.59 14.90
N PHE A 219 9.43 19.27 15.39
CA PHE A 219 9.32 20.32 16.42
C PHE A 219 8.70 21.63 15.92
N ASP A 220 8.37 21.73 14.62
CA ASP A 220 7.68 22.89 14.08
C ASP A 220 6.25 22.98 14.63
N MET A 221 5.98 24.06 15.35
CA MET A 221 4.69 24.34 15.98
C MET A 221 3.56 24.45 14.94
N THR A 222 3.86 24.95 13.75
CA THR A 222 2.84 25.09 12.69
C THR A 222 2.37 23.71 12.22
N ARG A 223 3.31 22.80 11.93
CA ARG A 223 3.01 21.40 11.61
C ARG A 223 2.27 20.70 12.75
N ARG A 224 2.68 20.91 14.01
CA ARG A 224 2.00 20.36 15.19
C ARG A 224 0.53 20.74 15.22
N ASN A 225 0.24 22.03 15.13
CA ASN A 225 -1.13 22.54 15.20
C ASN A 225 -1.99 22.02 14.06
N ARG A 226 -1.45 21.97 12.85
CA ARG A 226 -2.16 21.48 11.66
C ARG A 226 -2.43 19.98 11.69
N THR A 227 -1.52 19.20 12.26
CA THR A 227 -1.75 17.77 12.53
C THR A 227 -2.90 17.60 13.52
N MET A 228 -2.90 18.35 14.64
CA MET A 228 -4.00 18.31 15.61
C MET A 228 -5.35 18.72 15.00
N GLU A 229 -5.38 19.79 14.20
CA GLU A 229 -6.59 20.24 13.49
C GLU A 229 -7.10 19.19 12.50
N SER A 230 -6.20 18.51 11.79
CA SER A 230 -6.57 17.44 10.84
C SER A 230 -7.16 16.23 11.56
N ILE A 231 -6.62 15.87 12.73
CA ILE A 231 -7.16 14.82 13.59
C ILE A 231 -8.54 15.22 14.12
N ALA A 232 -8.67 16.44 14.63
CA ALA A 232 -9.94 16.95 15.13
C ALA A 232 -11.01 17.01 14.04
N ALA A 233 -10.64 17.32 12.80
CA ALA A 233 -11.55 17.28 11.66
C ALA A 233 -12.07 15.86 11.36
N LEU A 234 -11.24 14.82 11.49
CA LEU A 234 -11.68 13.42 11.36
C LEU A 234 -12.68 13.05 12.47
N VAL A 235 -12.36 13.41 13.71
CA VAL A 235 -13.24 13.18 14.85
C VAL A 235 -14.59 13.87 14.65
N ASN A 236 -14.60 15.11 14.14
CA ASN A 236 -15.82 15.86 13.87
C ASN A 236 -16.70 15.24 12.76
N GLN A 237 -16.14 14.38 11.92
CA GLN A 237 -16.89 13.58 10.95
C GLN A 237 -17.51 12.31 11.55
N GLY A 238 -17.38 12.09 12.86
CA GLY A 238 -17.89 10.91 13.56
C GLY A 238 -16.98 9.68 13.43
N VAL A 239 -15.72 9.87 13.05
CA VAL A 239 -14.75 8.78 12.89
C VAL A 239 -14.14 8.45 14.25
N GLN A 240 -14.07 7.16 14.60
CA GLN A 240 -13.28 6.74 15.75
C GLN A 240 -11.80 6.90 15.42
N VAL A 241 -11.07 7.74 16.17
CA VAL A 241 -9.65 7.95 15.98
C VAL A 241 -8.86 7.44 17.18
N VAL A 242 -7.81 6.65 16.91
CA VAL A 242 -6.83 6.19 17.90
C VAL A 242 -5.49 6.83 17.56
N VAL A 243 -4.94 7.62 18.48
CA VAL A 243 -3.64 8.27 18.30
C VAL A 243 -2.64 7.65 19.27
N LEU A 244 -1.55 7.11 18.73
CA LEU A 244 -0.42 6.62 19.50
C LEU A 244 0.69 7.67 19.40
N SER A 245 1.24 8.12 20.52
CA SER A 245 2.41 9.01 20.51
C SER A 245 3.20 8.87 21.79
N HIS A 246 4.50 9.14 21.68
CA HIS A 246 5.41 9.23 22.81
C HIS A 246 5.49 10.66 23.38
N ASP A 247 4.91 11.66 22.70
CA ASP A 247 4.88 13.06 23.15
C ASP A 247 3.61 13.32 23.99
N ALA A 248 3.77 13.30 25.31
CA ALA A 248 2.68 13.57 26.25
C ALA A 248 2.11 14.98 26.10
N TYR A 249 2.94 15.98 25.76
CA TYR A 249 2.47 17.34 25.54
C TYR A 249 1.55 17.39 24.32
N PHE A 250 1.90 16.68 23.24
CA PHE A 250 1.06 16.63 22.04
C PHE A 250 -0.30 16.00 22.34
N LEU A 251 -0.30 14.89 23.08
CA LEU A 251 -1.54 14.22 23.48
C LEU A 251 -2.40 15.12 24.37
N ARG A 252 -1.78 15.87 25.30
CA ARG A 252 -2.48 16.83 26.16
C ARG A 252 -3.11 17.95 25.33
N ASP A 253 -2.32 18.60 24.48
CA ASP A 253 -2.81 19.69 23.64
C ASP A 253 -3.92 19.23 22.67
N LEU A 254 -3.83 18.00 22.15
CA LEU A 254 -4.87 17.39 21.31
C LEU A 254 -6.14 17.08 22.11
N ARG A 255 -6.02 16.53 23.33
CA ARG A 255 -7.16 16.31 24.23
C ARG A 255 -7.87 17.64 24.53
N ASP A 256 -7.10 18.67 24.84
CA ASP A 256 -7.64 20.00 25.17
C ASP A 256 -8.32 20.64 23.96
N LEU A 257 -7.72 20.49 22.77
CA LEU A 257 -8.34 20.91 21.51
C LEU A 257 -9.69 20.22 21.30
N LEU A 258 -9.78 18.90 21.52
CA LEU A 258 -11.01 18.12 21.35
C LEU A 258 -12.06 18.40 22.44
N ALA A 259 -11.66 18.91 23.60
CA ALA A 259 -12.54 19.30 24.68
C ALA A 259 -13.25 20.66 24.42
N ASP A 260 -12.75 21.46 23.47
CA ASP A 260 -13.38 22.72 23.07
C ASP A 260 -14.82 22.48 22.55
N ALA A 261 -15.75 23.37 22.94
CA ALA A 261 -17.16 23.32 22.57
C ALA A 261 -17.40 23.22 21.06
N ARG A 262 -16.47 23.72 20.23
CA ARG A 262 -16.54 23.60 18.77
C ARG A 262 -16.47 22.17 18.24
N TYR A 263 -15.97 21.22 19.02
CA TYR A 263 -15.83 19.80 18.66
C TYR A 263 -16.79 18.86 19.40
N ASN A 264 -17.75 19.43 20.16
CA ASN A 264 -18.93 18.81 20.76
C ASN A 264 -18.88 17.28 21.07
N LYS A 265 -18.88 16.95 22.37
CA LYS A 265 -19.28 15.63 22.95
C LYS A 265 -18.52 14.39 22.48
N VAL A 266 -17.22 14.52 22.23
CA VAL A 266 -16.37 13.34 21.98
C VAL A 266 -15.77 12.89 23.32
N SER A 267 -15.98 11.63 23.67
CA SER A 267 -15.25 11.01 24.79
C SER A 267 -13.80 10.81 24.35
N VAL A 268 -12.87 11.51 25.00
CA VAL A 268 -11.44 11.32 24.82
C VAL A 268 -10.93 10.46 25.97
N ASN A 269 -10.50 9.25 25.67
CA ASN A 269 -9.90 8.35 26.65
C ASN A 269 -8.38 8.33 26.42
N VAL A 270 -7.61 8.45 27.50
CA VAL A 270 -6.15 8.45 27.46
C VAL A 270 -5.63 7.24 28.21
N HIS A 271 -4.76 6.49 27.54
CA HIS A 271 -4.10 5.32 28.10
C HIS A 271 -2.58 5.46 27.98
N HIS A 272 -1.85 4.92 28.95
CA HIS A 272 -0.39 4.89 28.97
C HIS A 272 0.09 3.44 28.96
N ILE A 273 0.93 3.12 27.98
CA ILE A 273 1.62 1.83 27.91
C ILE A 273 2.91 1.95 28.73
N LYS A 274 2.97 1.26 29.87
CA LYS A 274 4.13 1.26 30.77
C LYS A 274 4.76 -0.12 30.84
N ARG A 275 6.11 -0.18 30.86
CA ARG A 275 6.84 -1.42 31.12
C ARG A 275 6.69 -1.86 32.58
N THR A 276 6.54 -3.16 32.80
CA THR A 276 6.50 -3.78 34.13
C THR A 276 7.86 -4.43 34.48
N LYS A 277 8.01 -4.90 35.72
CA LYS A 277 9.26 -5.49 36.24
C LYS A 277 9.75 -6.70 35.43
N ASN A 278 8.86 -7.41 34.74
CA ASN A 278 9.20 -8.61 33.97
C ASN A 278 9.46 -8.32 32.48
N ASN A 279 9.66 -7.05 32.12
CA ASN A 279 9.78 -6.59 30.74
C ASN A 279 8.50 -6.79 29.89
N ASP A 280 7.38 -7.08 30.54
CA ASP A 280 6.05 -7.03 29.93
C ASP A 280 5.55 -5.57 29.84
N SER A 281 4.48 -5.35 29.08
CA SER A 281 3.81 -4.05 28.97
C SER A 281 2.40 -4.11 29.54
N GLN A 282 2.01 -3.09 30.31
CA GLN A 282 0.66 -2.93 30.82
C GLN A 282 0.04 -1.64 30.28
N ILE A 283 -1.26 -1.67 30.01
CA ILE A 283 -2.05 -0.49 29.66
C ILE A 283 -2.67 0.05 30.94
N VAL A 284 -2.31 1.29 31.29
CA VAL A 284 -2.91 2.03 32.40
C VAL A 284 -3.93 3.01 31.81
N SER A 285 -5.17 2.91 32.25
CA SER A 285 -6.26 3.83 31.88
C SER A 285 -6.29 5.06 32.80
N ASP A 286 -7.06 6.08 32.40
CA ASP A 286 -7.33 7.30 33.18
C ASP A 286 -6.06 8.05 33.59
N VAL A 287 -5.14 8.14 32.64
CA VAL A 287 -3.85 8.78 32.85
C VAL A 287 -4.01 10.29 32.88
N ASP A 288 -3.55 10.90 33.96
CA ASP A 288 -3.49 12.35 34.09
C ASP A 288 -2.32 12.91 33.27
N LEU A 289 -2.62 13.31 32.02
CA LEU A 289 -1.66 13.99 31.15
C LEU A 289 -1.18 15.33 31.72
N ASP A 290 -2.00 16.01 32.51
CA ASP A 290 -1.63 17.30 33.09
C ASP A 290 -0.51 17.11 34.10
N SER A 291 -0.63 16.09 34.96
CA SER A 291 0.42 15.63 35.87
C SER A 291 1.70 15.23 35.14
N ILE A 292 1.61 14.45 34.06
CA ILE A 292 2.80 14.04 33.26
C ILE A 292 3.49 15.24 32.61
N CYS A 293 2.72 16.22 32.16
CA CYS A 293 3.23 17.42 31.49
C CYS A 293 3.59 18.56 32.45
N GLN A 294 3.58 18.32 33.76
CA GLN A 294 4.01 19.31 34.73
C GLN A 294 5.48 19.67 34.57
N SER A 295 5.80 20.94 34.81
CA SER A 295 7.19 21.36 34.85
C SER A 295 7.93 20.67 36.00
N PRO A 296 9.25 20.47 35.91
CA PRO A 296 10.04 19.93 37.01
C PRO A 296 9.87 20.70 38.33
N TYR A 297 9.58 22.01 38.24
CA TYR A 297 9.25 22.83 39.41
C TYR A 297 7.93 22.40 40.06
N MET A 298 6.86 22.24 39.25
CA MET A 298 5.54 21.84 39.75
C MET A 298 5.56 20.43 40.35
N LEU A 299 6.29 19.50 39.75
CA LEU A 299 6.45 18.15 40.30
C LEU A 299 7.12 18.17 41.68
N ARG A 300 8.20 18.95 41.83
CA ARG A 300 8.89 19.12 43.12
C ARG A 300 8.01 19.81 44.16
N TYR A 301 7.22 20.80 43.73
CA TYR A 301 6.26 21.47 44.59
C TYR A 301 5.20 20.48 45.10
N ALA A 302 4.55 19.74 44.20
CA ALA A 302 3.55 18.73 44.55
C ALA A 302 4.13 17.64 45.46
N GLN A 303 5.35 17.20 45.19
CA GLN A 303 6.09 16.25 46.02
C GLN A 303 6.29 16.76 47.46
N VAL A 304 6.74 18.01 47.62
CA VAL A 304 6.97 18.62 48.94
C VAL A 304 5.64 18.86 49.67
N VAL A 305 4.58 19.29 48.97
CA VAL A 305 3.24 19.43 49.53
C VAL A 305 2.70 18.09 50.03
N ALA A 306 2.80 17.03 49.22
CA ALA A 306 2.37 15.68 49.60
C ALA A 306 3.14 15.18 50.83
N PHE A 307 4.45 15.47 50.92
CA PHE A 307 5.27 15.09 52.07
C PHE A 307 4.83 15.81 53.35
N VAL A 308 4.67 17.14 53.30
CA VAL A 308 4.21 17.92 54.46
C VAL A 308 2.80 17.51 54.92
N SER A 309 1.94 17.13 53.96
CA SER A 309 0.57 16.67 54.19
C SER A 309 0.47 15.20 54.64
N GLY A 310 1.58 14.45 54.64
CA GLY A 310 1.63 13.04 55.04
C GLY A 310 1.07 12.06 54.01
N THR A 311 0.87 12.48 52.76
CA THR A 311 0.33 11.64 51.67
C THR A 311 1.41 11.19 50.67
N TYR A 312 2.68 11.44 50.94
CA TYR A 312 3.79 11.05 50.07
C TYR A 312 4.23 9.61 50.34
N GLU A 313 4.27 8.78 49.30
CA GLU A 313 4.64 7.36 49.41
C GLU A 313 6.10 7.05 48.99
N GLY A 314 6.88 8.07 48.63
CA GLY A 314 8.28 7.92 48.22
C GLY A 314 9.28 8.01 49.38
N THR A 315 10.55 8.19 49.04
CA THR A 315 11.64 8.21 50.05
C THR A 315 11.94 9.62 50.57
N LEU A 316 12.44 9.72 51.82
CA LEU A 316 12.91 11.00 52.38
C LEU A 316 14.02 11.64 51.53
N GLN A 317 14.87 10.82 50.90
CA GLN A 317 15.95 11.28 50.02
C GLN A 317 15.41 12.01 48.79
N GLU A 318 14.34 11.49 48.18
CA GLU A 318 13.71 12.12 47.02
C GLU A 318 13.20 13.52 47.38
N VAL A 319 12.50 13.65 48.52
CA VAL A 319 11.98 14.94 48.99
C VAL A 319 13.12 15.91 49.30
N ALA A 320 14.16 15.45 50.01
CA ALA A 320 15.34 16.27 50.31
C ALA A 320 16.02 16.79 49.04
N SER A 321 16.16 15.93 48.02
CA SER A 321 16.75 16.31 46.73
C SER A 321 15.89 17.29 45.92
N ALA A 322 14.58 17.32 46.18
CA ALA A 322 13.63 18.21 45.52
C ALA A 322 13.59 19.62 46.13
N LEU A 323 13.93 19.78 47.40
CA LEU A 323 13.78 21.04 48.13
C LEU A 323 14.66 22.18 47.60
N ARG A 324 15.96 21.95 47.36
CA ARG A 324 16.84 23.01 46.83
C ARG A 324 16.35 23.50 45.47
N PRO A 325 16.15 22.62 44.47
CA PRO A 325 15.69 23.08 43.17
C PRO A 325 14.28 23.69 43.20
N LEU A 326 13.43 23.34 44.17
CA LEU A 326 12.15 23.99 44.40
C LEU A 326 12.32 25.46 44.85
N VAL A 327 13.13 25.70 45.89
CA VAL A 327 13.38 27.05 46.41
C VAL A 327 14.10 27.92 45.37
N GLU A 328 15.11 27.36 44.70
CA GLU A 328 15.80 28.02 43.58
C GLU A 328 14.84 28.36 42.44
N GLY A 329 13.98 27.40 42.08
CA GLY A 329 12.95 27.60 41.06
C GLY A 329 11.99 28.72 41.44
N PHE A 330 11.51 28.76 42.68
CA PHE A 330 10.62 29.82 43.16
C PHE A 330 11.27 31.20 43.06
N LEU A 331 12.50 31.36 43.54
CA LEU A 331 13.23 32.62 43.45
C LEU A 331 13.45 33.06 41.99
N LYS A 332 13.79 32.13 41.10
CA LYS A 332 14.00 32.40 39.67
C LYS A 332 12.71 32.77 38.92
N HIS A 333 11.56 32.20 39.30
CA HIS A 333 10.26 32.61 38.73
C HIS A 333 9.81 33.96 39.29
N ARG A 334 10.03 34.20 40.59
CA ARG A 334 9.66 35.47 41.25
C ARG A 334 10.53 36.65 40.83
N PHE A 335 11.82 36.41 40.59
CA PHE A 335 12.81 37.42 40.22
C PHE A 335 13.55 37.01 38.95
N ALA A 336 12.80 36.93 37.85
CA ALA A 336 13.29 36.51 36.54
C ALA A 336 14.44 37.37 35.99
N PRO A 337 15.21 36.88 35.00
CA PRO A 337 16.27 37.66 34.35
C PRO A 337 15.78 39.05 33.91
N PRO A 338 16.59 40.12 34.09
CA PRO A 338 18.01 40.09 34.44
C PRO A 338 18.34 39.99 35.94
N LEU A 339 17.34 39.94 36.84
CA LEU A 339 17.56 40.00 38.30
C LEU A 339 18.29 38.76 38.84
N LEU A 340 17.74 37.57 38.62
CA LEU A 340 18.40 36.30 38.91
C LEU A 340 18.54 35.50 37.62
N ARG A 341 19.77 35.15 37.25
CA ARG A 341 20.06 34.33 36.08
C ARG A 341 19.88 32.83 36.39
N GLN A 342 19.64 32.04 35.35
CA GLN A 342 19.35 30.60 35.47
C GLN A 342 20.54 29.80 36.03
N ASP A 343 21.77 30.26 35.81
CA ASP A 343 23.02 29.63 36.22
C ASP A 343 23.41 29.90 37.69
N LEU A 344 22.69 30.77 38.39
CA LEU A 344 22.98 31.07 39.79
C LEU A 344 22.56 29.93 40.72
N SER A 345 23.44 29.59 41.67
CA SER A 345 23.15 28.71 42.80
C SER A 345 22.35 29.42 43.89
N LEU A 346 21.68 28.67 44.77
CA LEU A 346 20.94 29.25 45.91
C LEU A 346 21.79 30.23 46.73
N GLY A 347 23.03 29.88 47.06
CA GLY A 347 23.93 30.77 47.81
C GLY A 347 24.25 32.08 47.07
N GLN A 348 24.42 32.03 45.75
CA GLN A 348 24.63 33.23 44.94
C GLN A 348 23.38 34.11 44.88
N MET A 349 22.19 33.49 44.78
CA MET A 349 20.91 34.20 44.80
C MET A 349 20.68 34.90 46.15
N ILE A 350 20.97 34.23 47.26
CA ILE A 350 20.92 34.82 48.61
C ILE A 350 21.87 36.02 48.71
N SER A 351 23.10 35.90 48.21
CA SER A 351 24.08 37.00 48.19
C SER A 351 23.59 38.20 47.38
N ALA A 352 22.93 37.95 46.23
CA ALA A 352 22.33 39.00 45.41
C ALA A 352 21.17 39.70 46.14
N ILE A 353 20.28 38.96 46.78
CA ILE A 353 19.16 39.50 47.58
C ILE A 353 19.71 40.35 48.74
N ARG A 354 20.73 39.87 49.44
CA ARG A 354 21.37 40.58 50.56
C ARG A 354 21.95 41.93 50.12
N LYS A 355 22.60 41.96 48.95
CA LYS A 355 23.24 43.16 48.37
C LYS A 355 22.27 44.12 47.67
N ALA A 356 21.00 43.74 47.49
CA ALA A 356 20.03 44.56 46.76
C ALA A 356 19.81 45.93 47.42
N THR A 357 19.78 47.01 46.65
CA THR A 357 19.40 48.36 47.10
C THR A 357 17.91 48.62 46.84
N HIS A 358 17.33 49.67 47.43
CA HIS A 358 15.90 50.01 47.32
C HIS A 358 15.37 50.11 45.88
N ASP A 359 16.25 50.37 44.91
CA ASP A 359 15.94 50.42 43.48
C ASP A 359 15.75 49.03 42.84
N SER A 360 16.05 47.94 43.56
CA SER A 360 15.94 46.57 43.06
C SER A 360 14.72 45.85 43.64
N PRO A 361 13.89 45.20 42.80
CA PRO A 361 12.79 44.34 43.26
C PRO A 361 13.23 43.21 44.21
N LEU A 362 14.52 42.82 44.19
CA LEU A 362 15.08 41.82 45.11
C LEU A 362 14.96 42.23 46.59
N VAL A 363 14.78 43.52 46.89
CA VAL A 363 14.53 43.99 48.27
C VAL A 363 13.29 43.35 48.89
N LEU A 364 12.29 42.97 48.09
CA LEU A 364 11.10 42.26 48.57
C LEU A 364 11.41 40.88 49.16
N ALA A 365 12.57 40.30 48.82
CA ALA A 365 13.04 39.03 49.38
C ALA A 365 13.98 39.19 50.59
N LYS A 366 14.41 40.42 50.92
CA LYS A 366 15.31 40.67 52.07
C LYS A 366 14.80 40.16 53.41
N PRO A 367 13.50 40.30 53.75
CA PRO A 367 12.97 39.77 55.02
C PRO A 367 13.15 38.25 55.18
N TYR A 368 13.34 37.52 54.08
CA TYR A 368 13.47 36.07 54.07
C TYR A 368 14.94 35.59 53.99
N VAL A 369 15.93 36.49 54.02
CA VAL A 369 17.36 36.13 53.87
C VAL A 369 17.82 35.14 54.94
N ASP A 370 17.51 35.39 56.21
CA ASP A 370 17.89 34.47 57.31
C ASP A 370 17.26 33.09 57.14
N THR A 371 16.01 33.06 56.68
CA THR A 371 15.27 31.84 56.38
C THR A 371 15.89 31.06 55.22
N LEU A 372 16.25 31.76 54.15
CA LEU A 372 16.94 31.19 52.98
C LEU A 372 18.33 30.67 53.34
N GLU A 373 19.05 31.32 54.25
CA GLU A 373 20.36 30.88 54.71
C GLU A 373 20.28 29.60 55.56
N LYS A 374 19.31 29.52 56.47
CA LYS A 374 19.02 28.29 57.22
C LYS A 374 18.65 27.14 56.28
N LEU A 375 17.76 27.38 55.32
CA LEU A 375 17.42 26.41 54.28
C LEU A 375 18.66 25.98 53.49
N ASN A 376 19.48 26.92 53.01
CA ASN A 376 20.66 26.60 52.23
C ASN A 376 21.68 25.78 53.04
N ALA A 377 21.89 26.08 54.33
CA ALA A 377 22.78 25.33 55.19
C ALA A 377 22.35 23.86 55.36
N PHE A 378 21.05 23.61 55.57
CA PHE A 378 20.50 22.26 55.62
C PHE A 378 20.66 21.54 54.28
N LEU A 379 20.30 22.21 53.18
CA LEU A 379 20.32 21.62 51.84
C LEU A 379 21.74 21.33 51.32
N VAL A 380 22.76 22.08 51.76
CA VAL A 380 24.17 21.78 51.46
C VAL A 380 24.56 20.43 52.05
N GLN A 381 24.17 20.14 53.28
CA GLN A 381 24.50 18.87 53.93
C GLN A 381 23.88 17.65 53.23
N SER A 382 22.69 17.79 52.64
CA SER A 382 21.99 16.70 51.94
C SER A 382 22.45 16.45 50.49
N HIS A 383 23.26 17.34 49.90
CA HIS A 383 23.66 17.29 48.48
C HIS A 383 25.14 16.93 48.24
N HIS A 384 25.96 16.80 49.28
CA HIS A 384 27.33 16.31 49.11
C HIS A 384 27.33 14.78 49.02
N ASP A 385 27.64 14.27 47.82
CA ASP A 385 27.95 12.85 47.54
C ASP A 385 29.32 12.44 48.11
N ASP A 386 29.76 13.10 49.20
CA ASP A 386 31.01 12.80 49.89
C ASP A 386 30.73 11.68 50.90
N SER A 387 31.28 10.52 50.57
CA SER A 387 31.20 9.21 51.22
C SER A 387 31.66 9.12 52.70
N LYS A 388 31.64 10.23 53.46
CA LYS A 388 32.15 10.29 54.83
C LYS A 388 31.16 10.72 55.91
N SER A 389 29.90 11.00 55.61
CA SER A 389 28.91 11.31 56.66
C SER A 389 27.47 11.03 56.24
N PHE A 390 27.07 9.75 56.22
CA PHE A 390 25.65 9.40 56.20
C PHE A 390 25.06 9.61 57.60
N SER A 391 24.76 10.85 57.96
CA SER A 391 23.72 11.07 58.97
C SER A 391 22.39 10.73 58.29
N PRO A 392 21.61 9.76 58.80
CA PRO A 392 20.31 9.44 58.22
C PRO A 392 19.43 10.69 58.21
N ILE A 393 18.77 10.97 57.08
CA ILE A 393 17.85 12.11 56.97
C ILE A 393 16.75 11.91 58.01
N ASN A 394 16.65 12.85 58.94
CA ASN A 394 15.61 12.85 59.97
C ASN A 394 14.30 13.38 59.38
N ASP A 395 13.24 12.57 59.44
CA ASP A 395 11.90 12.92 58.94
C ASP A 395 11.37 14.23 59.53
N GLY A 396 11.45 14.40 60.85
CA GLY A 396 10.97 15.60 61.54
C GLY A 396 11.73 16.87 61.12
N GLN A 397 13.05 16.76 60.97
CA GLN A 397 13.88 17.86 60.49
C GLN A 397 13.56 18.20 59.02
N LEU A 398 13.42 17.18 58.16
CA LEU A 398 13.07 17.37 56.76
C LEU A 398 11.69 18.02 56.63
N ARG A 399 10.72 17.59 57.44
CA ARG A 399 9.36 18.16 57.48
C ARG A 399 9.38 19.63 57.88
N GLN A 400 10.19 20.01 58.86
CA GLN A 400 10.36 21.41 59.25
C GLN A 400 10.88 22.26 58.09
N TYR A 401 11.95 21.83 57.40
CA TYR A 401 12.50 22.59 56.28
C TYR A 401 11.59 22.59 55.04
N ALA A 402 10.85 21.50 54.81
CA ALA A 402 9.81 21.44 53.78
C ALA A 402 8.68 22.44 54.05
N GLN A 403 8.22 22.55 55.30
CA GLN A 403 7.24 23.57 55.71
C GLN A 403 7.78 24.98 55.48
N ILE A 404 9.00 25.28 55.94
CA ILE A 404 9.63 26.60 55.72
C ILE A 404 9.72 26.94 54.23
N ALA A 405 10.06 25.95 53.38
CA ALA A 405 10.12 26.16 51.93
C ALA A 405 8.74 26.47 51.33
N LEU A 406 7.66 25.83 51.80
CA LEU A 406 6.29 26.13 51.35
C LEU A 406 5.80 27.48 51.87
N GLU A 407 6.07 27.82 53.13
CA GLU A 407 5.73 29.13 53.72
C GLU A 407 6.38 30.28 52.96
N LEU A 408 7.64 30.09 52.54
CA LEU A 408 8.35 31.02 51.67
C LEU A 408 7.62 31.21 50.32
N ILE A 409 7.08 30.12 49.74
CA ILE A 409 6.35 30.17 48.47
C ILE A 409 4.99 30.87 48.64
N TYR A 410 4.28 30.60 49.72
CA TYR A 410 2.96 31.17 50.01
C TYR A 410 3.01 32.62 50.51
N GLY A 411 4.15 33.05 51.05
CA GLY A 411 4.31 34.38 51.64
C GLY A 411 3.68 34.52 53.03
N GLY A 412 3.56 33.41 53.78
CA GLY A 412 2.97 33.37 55.11
C GLY A 412 2.94 31.96 55.71
N SER A 413 2.53 31.83 56.97
CA SER A 413 2.41 30.55 57.67
C SER A 413 1.39 29.63 56.99
N LEU A 414 1.69 28.33 56.95
CA LEU A 414 0.75 27.31 56.48
C LEU A 414 -0.54 27.33 57.34
N PRO A 415 -1.74 27.27 56.74
CA PRO A 415 -2.96 27.07 57.51
C PRO A 415 -2.87 25.72 58.24
N HIS A 416 -3.15 25.75 59.55
CA HIS A 416 -3.06 24.60 60.45
C HIS A 416 -3.97 23.43 60.08
#